data_AF-A0A4Q1THF0-F1
#
_entry.id   AF-A0A4Q1THF0-F1
#
_cell.length_a   1.000
_cell.length_b   1.000
_cell.length_c   1.000
_cell.angle_alpha   90.00
_cell.angle_beta   90.00
_cell.angle_gamma   90.00
#
_symmetry.space_group_name_H-M   'P 1'
#
loop_
_entity.id
_entity.type
_entity.pdbx_description
1 polymer ?
#
loop_
_entity_poly.entity_id
_entity_poly.type
_entity_poly.pdbx_seq_one_letter_code
_entity_poly.pdbx_strand_id
1 'polypeptide(L)'
;MSEEKMYAVKNDDGEWLRTDTFGTVYWKDEIYDAEWYIDTISARHDANRSGGHMVELVEAPAKVVVSEEEDKMLKKAKNTTVWRPASVIERYAREHERQADDEVLLEDRLMRAYVNGWTVEKPKRWNVKVPHTKDVWYYKSLDGDLLAICPADKKLRGKFTEAEIEHYGLQDCEKVWCDSDD
;
A
#
# COMPACT_ATOMS: atom_id res chain seq x y z
N MET A 1 -5.19 23.92 -12.51
CA MET A 1 -4.06 23.86 -11.57
C MET A 1 -2.84 23.53 -12.41
N SER A 2 -1.91 24.47 -12.61
CA SER A 2 -0.64 24.16 -13.29
C SER A 2 0.18 23.26 -12.37
N GLU A 3 0.68 22.14 -12.89
CA GLU A 3 1.64 21.28 -12.16
C GLU A 3 2.83 22.13 -11.73
N GLU A 4 2.97 22.36 -10.42
CA GLU A 4 4.06 23.17 -9.86
C GLU A 4 5.32 22.31 -9.88
N LYS A 5 6.25 22.64 -10.79
CA LYS A 5 7.49 21.89 -10.96
C LYS A 5 8.46 22.19 -9.83
N MET A 6 8.99 21.15 -9.20
CA MET A 6 10.06 21.26 -8.21
C MET A 6 11.36 20.67 -8.77
N TYR A 7 12.47 21.17 -8.26
CA TYR A 7 13.80 20.73 -8.64
C TYR A 7 14.65 20.50 -7.40
N ALA A 8 15.65 19.64 -7.53
CA ALA A 8 16.71 19.43 -6.54
C ALA A 8 18.05 19.27 -7.27
N VAL A 9 19.15 19.28 -6.52
CA VAL A 9 20.49 19.04 -7.07
C VAL A 9 21.05 17.75 -6.51
N LYS A 10 21.62 16.93 -7.39
CA LYS A 10 22.16 15.61 -7.07
C LYS A 10 23.59 15.47 -7.59
N ASN A 11 24.47 14.79 -6.88
CA ASN A 11 25.82 14.48 -7.37
C ASN A 11 25.87 13.11 -8.07
N ASP A 12 27.05 12.77 -8.58
CA ASP A 12 27.29 11.50 -9.30
C ASP A 12 27.28 10.27 -8.37
N ASP A 13 27.49 10.48 -7.05
CA ASP A 13 27.39 9.43 -6.02
C ASP A 13 25.94 9.15 -5.59
N GLY A 14 24.99 9.94 -6.10
CA GLY A 14 23.57 9.78 -5.84
C GLY A 14 23.07 10.52 -4.59
N GLU A 15 23.91 11.36 -3.98
CA GLU A 15 23.57 12.20 -2.84
C GLU A 15 22.93 13.52 -3.29
N TRP A 16 22.14 14.11 -2.40
CA TRP A 16 21.38 15.32 -2.62
C TRP A 16 22.05 16.52 -1.95
N LEU A 17 22.03 17.65 -2.65
CA LEU A 17 22.62 18.90 -2.18
C LEU A 17 21.81 19.47 -1.01
N ARG A 18 22.51 19.92 0.03
CA ARG A 18 21.97 20.76 1.09
C ARG A 18 22.91 21.93 1.34
N THR A 19 22.36 23.12 1.55
CA THR A 19 23.15 24.31 1.89
C THR A 19 22.75 24.81 3.28
N ASP A 20 23.71 25.17 4.12
CA ASP A 20 23.39 25.84 5.39
C ASP A 20 23.19 27.35 5.21
N THR A 21 22.83 28.03 6.29
CA THR A 21 22.61 29.49 6.30
C THR A 21 23.86 30.32 5.97
N PHE A 22 25.05 29.72 5.98
CA PHE A 22 26.32 30.37 5.65
C PHE A 22 26.77 30.08 4.21
N GLY A 23 25.99 29.30 3.44
CA GLY A 23 26.33 28.93 2.08
C GLY A 23 27.31 27.76 1.97
N THR A 24 27.49 26.99 3.05
CA THR A 24 28.31 25.77 3.04
C THR A 24 27.51 24.65 2.39
N VAL A 25 28.13 23.95 1.45
CA VAL A 25 27.54 22.83 0.72
C VAL A 25 27.79 21.52 1.46
N TYR A 26 26.73 20.73 1.60
CA TYR A 26 26.74 19.37 2.12
C TYR A 26 26.03 18.43 1.15
N TRP A 27 26.41 17.17 1.19
CA TRP A 27 25.73 16.09 0.48
C TRP A 27 24.99 15.19 1.47
N LYS A 28 23.80 14.74 1.08
CA LYS A 28 22.88 13.95 1.91
C LYS A 28 22.38 12.75 1.15
N ASP A 29 22.36 11.59 1.80
CA ASP A 29 21.82 10.37 1.19
C ASP A 29 20.32 10.49 0.88
N GLU A 30 19.60 11.24 1.71
CA GLU A 30 18.14 11.29 1.69
C GLU A 30 17.60 12.62 1.15
N ILE A 31 16.63 12.56 0.24
CA ILE A 31 16.06 13.73 -0.43
C ILE A 31 15.27 14.66 0.51
N TYR A 32 14.77 14.15 1.63
CA TYR A 32 14.04 14.96 2.61
C TYR A 32 14.93 15.99 3.32
N ASP A 33 16.25 15.76 3.33
CA ASP A 33 17.25 16.65 3.91
C ASP A 33 17.87 17.62 2.89
N ALA A 34 17.42 17.55 1.63
CA ALA A 34 17.96 18.30 0.51
C ALA A 34 17.36 19.71 0.38
N GLU A 35 18.07 20.57 -0.35
CA GLU A 35 17.56 21.86 -0.82
C GLU A 35 16.59 21.66 -1.99
N TRP A 36 15.46 22.36 -1.97
CA TRP A 36 14.43 22.29 -3.02
C TRP A 36 14.24 23.64 -3.68
N TYR A 37 13.95 23.60 -4.98
CA TYR A 37 13.79 24.79 -5.80
C TYR A 37 12.48 24.74 -6.57
N ILE A 38 11.78 25.86 -6.63
CA ILE A 38 10.57 26.02 -7.46
C ILE A 38 10.89 26.58 -8.86
N ASP A 39 12.15 26.96 -9.09
CA ASP A 39 12.61 27.55 -10.34
C ASP A 39 13.92 26.90 -10.82
N THR A 40 14.12 26.89 -12.14
CA THR A 40 15.29 26.25 -12.76
C THR A 40 16.56 27.09 -12.67
N ILE A 41 16.45 28.40 -12.41
CA ILE A 41 17.61 29.30 -12.38
C ILE A 41 18.40 29.05 -11.09
N SER A 42 17.73 29.05 -9.94
CA SER A 42 18.31 28.77 -8.63
C SER A 42 18.90 27.37 -8.58
N ALA A 43 18.15 26.36 -9.01
CA ALA A 43 18.61 24.98 -9.03
C ALA A 43 19.85 24.78 -9.92
N ARG A 44 19.87 25.41 -11.11
CA ARG A 44 21.02 25.35 -12.03
C ARG A 44 22.23 26.10 -11.49
N HIS A 45 22.02 27.24 -10.85
CA HIS A 45 23.10 28.00 -10.22
C HIS A 45 23.81 27.13 -9.18
N ASP A 46 23.05 26.48 -8.30
CA ASP A 46 23.62 25.67 -7.24
C ASP A 46 24.20 24.35 -7.75
N ALA A 47 23.61 23.73 -8.78
CA ALA A 47 24.21 22.61 -9.51
C ALA A 47 25.60 22.98 -10.06
N ASN A 48 25.71 24.09 -10.79
CA ASN A 48 26.98 24.55 -11.36
C ASN A 48 28.02 24.91 -10.30
N ARG A 49 27.61 25.50 -9.17
CA ARG A 49 28.50 25.90 -8.07
C ARG A 49 29.01 24.69 -7.28
N SER A 50 28.15 23.71 -7.05
CA SER A 50 28.45 22.51 -6.24
C SER A 50 29.09 21.37 -7.03
N GLY A 51 29.01 21.41 -8.36
CA GLY A 51 29.42 20.31 -9.23
C GLY A 51 28.39 19.18 -9.34
N GLY A 52 27.14 19.43 -8.94
CA GLY A 52 26.02 18.50 -9.13
C GLY A 52 25.26 18.73 -10.43
N HIS A 53 24.17 17.98 -10.60
CA HIS A 53 23.22 18.13 -11.69
C HIS A 53 21.81 18.41 -11.15
N MET A 54 21.08 19.26 -11.87
CA MET A 54 19.68 19.58 -11.55
C MET A 54 18.77 18.41 -11.95
N VAL A 55 17.90 18.00 -11.04
CA VAL A 55 16.88 16.95 -11.24
C VAL A 55 15.51 17.58 -11.07
N GLU A 56 14.58 17.27 -11.98
CA GLU A 56 13.15 17.61 -11.83
C GLU A 56 12.47 16.57 -10.93
N LEU A 57 11.79 17.04 -9.89
CA LEU A 57 11.01 16.22 -8.98
C LEU A 57 9.59 16.11 -9.51
N VAL A 58 9.10 14.88 -9.61
CA VAL A 58 7.73 14.56 -9.98
C VAL A 58 7.04 13.88 -8.82
N GLU A 59 5.74 14.11 -8.68
CA GLU A 59 4.94 13.41 -7.67
C GLU A 59 5.06 11.90 -7.89
N ALA A 60 5.27 11.16 -6.79
CA ALA A 60 5.32 9.71 -6.87
C ALA A 60 3.98 9.19 -7.42
N PRO A 61 3.99 8.21 -8.34
CA PRO A 61 2.75 7.65 -8.85
C PRO A 61 1.90 7.08 -7.71
N ALA A 62 0.59 7.25 -7.81
CA ALA A 62 -0.33 6.70 -6.82
C ALA A 62 -0.12 5.18 -6.68
N LYS A 63 -0.08 4.72 -5.42
CA LYS A 63 0.01 3.29 -5.12
C LYS A 63 -1.27 2.58 -5.58
N VAL A 64 -1.10 1.37 -6.11
CA VAL A 64 -2.22 0.55 -6.54
C VAL A 64 -2.79 -0.20 -5.35
N VAL A 65 -4.12 -0.18 -5.20
CA VAL A 65 -4.80 -1.01 -4.19
C VAL A 65 -4.88 -2.45 -4.71
N VAL A 66 -4.48 -3.41 -3.87
CA VAL A 66 -4.42 -4.83 -4.21
C VAL A 66 -5.04 -5.69 -3.10
N SER A 67 -5.41 -6.92 -3.43
CA SER A 67 -5.90 -7.91 -2.46
C SER A 67 -4.77 -8.50 -1.60
N GLU A 68 -5.12 -9.23 -0.54
CA GLU A 68 -4.13 -9.97 0.27
C GLU A 68 -3.40 -11.07 -0.53
N GLU A 69 -4.07 -11.67 -1.52
CA GLU A 69 -3.46 -12.70 -2.38
C GLU A 69 -2.47 -12.08 -3.37
N GLU A 70 -2.86 -10.96 -3.97
CA GLU A 70 -2.00 -10.16 -4.85
C GLU A 70 -0.77 -9.63 -4.10
N ASP A 71 -0.91 -9.17 -2.86
CA ASP A 71 0.21 -8.74 -2.01
C ASP A 71 1.25 -9.86 -1.83
N LYS A 72 0.80 -11.09 -1.51
CA LYS A 72 1.68 -12.25 -1.36
C LYS A 72 2.40 -12.56 -2.68
N MET A 73 1.68 -12.50 -3.80
CA MET A 73 2.24 -12.70 -5.14
C MET A 73 3.26 -11.62 -5.50
N LEU A 74 2.97 -10.34 -5.26
CA LEU A 74 3.85 -9.22 -5.55
C LEU A 74 5.12 -9.25 -4.69
N LYS A 75 5.01 -9.63 -3.40
CA LYS A 75 6.17 -9.90 -2.53
C LYS A 75 7.06 -11.01 -3.09
N LYS A 76 6.45 -12.09 -3.62
CA LYS A 76 7.18 -13.17 -4.29
C LYS A 76 7.87 -12.67 -5.56
N ALA A 77 7.19 -11.86 -6.37
CA ALA A 77 7.74 -11.26 -7.57
C ALA A 77 8.95 -10.34 -7.28
N LYS A 78 8.97 -9.64 -6.13
CA LYS A 78 10.11 -8.80 -5.71
C LYS A 78 11.38 -9.58 -5.36
N ASN A 79 11.29 -10.88 -5.06
CA ASN A 79 12.47 -11.72 -4.84
C ASN A 79 13.07 -12.16 -6.19
N THR A 80 13.81 -11.26 -6.83
CA THR A 80 14.41 -11.43 -8.16
C THR A 80 15.55 -12.46 -8.19
N THR A 81 16.07 -12.87 -7.04
CA THR A 81 17.06 -13.97 -6.96
C THR A 81 16.41 -15.32 -7.26
N VAL A 82 15.11 -15.46 -6.95
CA VAL A 82 14.37 -16.72 -7.09
C VAL A 82 13.38 -16.66 -8.25
N TRP A 83 12.79 -15.51 -8.51
CA TRP A 83 11.66 -15.37 -9.44
C TRP A 83 11.92 -14.35 -10.54
N ARG A 84 11.29 -14.59 -11.68
CA ARG A 84 11.17 -13.59 -12.75
C ARG A 84 9.86 -12.83 -12.53
N PRO A 85 9.88 -11.53 -12.17
CA PRO A 85 8.67 -10.79 -11.80
C PRO A 85 7.56 -10.90 -12.85
N ALA A 86 7.90 -10.67 -14.13
CA ALA A 86 6.95 -10.75 -15.24
C ALA A 86 6.25 -12.12 -15.30
N SER A 87 7.00 -13.23 -15.18
CA SER A 87 6.42 -14.57 -15.21
C SER A 87 5.56 -14.91 -14.00
N VAL A 88 5.81 -14.29 -12.84
CA VAL A 88 4.96 -14.49 -11.66
C VAL A 88 3.63 -13.76 -11.83
N ILE A 89 3.68 -12.53 -12.35
CA ILE A 89 2.50 -11.68 -12.57
C ILE A 89 1.64 -12.23 -13.72
N GLU A 90 2.23 -12.55 -14.87
CA GLU A 90 1.50 -13.17 -16.02
C GLU A 90 0.77 -14.44 -15.59
N ARG A 91 1.48 -15.36 -14.93
CA ARG A 91 0.87 -16.62 -14.49
C ARG A 91 -0.30 -16.37 -13.54
N TYR A 92 -0.15 -15.41 -12.62
CA TYR A 92 -1.22 -15.07 -11.69
C TYR A 92 -2.45 -14.54 -12.45
N ALA A 93 -2.26 -13.61 -13.39
CA ALA A 93 -3.35 -13.05 -14.18
C ALA A 93 -4.11 -14.14 -14.95
N ARG A 94 -3.38 -15.01 -15.67
CA ARG A 94 -3.92 -16.14 -16.43
C ARG A 94 -4.67 -17.19 -15.59
N GLU A 95 -4.30 -17.33 -14.32
CA GLU A 95 -4.94 -18.28 -13.39
C GLU A 95 -6.24 -17.70 -12.79
N HIS A 96 -6.35 -16.38 -12.67
CA HIS A 96 -7.47 -15.69 -12.02
C HIS A 96 -8.50 -15.15 -13.01
N GLU A 97 -8.08 -14.88 -14.24
CA GLU A 97 -8.98 -14.41 -15.31
C GLU A 97 -9.02 -15.39 -16.47
N ARG A 98 -10.22 -15.66 -16.97
CA ARG A 98 -10.46 -16.58 -18.09
C ARG A 98 -10.64 -15.88 -19.42
N GLN A 99 -10.98 -14.60 -19.39
CA GLN A 99 -11.14 -13.78 -20.58
C GLN A 99 -9.84 -13.04 -20.84
N ALA A 100 -9.33 -13.11 -22.07
CA ALA A 100 -8.05 -12.52 -22.42
C ALA A 100 -7.99 -11.00 -22.16
N ASP A 101 -9.10 -10.28 -22.38
CA ASP A 101 -9.16 -8.84 -22.13
C ASP A 101 -9.06 -8.51 -20.64
N ASP A 102 -9.75 -9.29 -19.79
CA ASP A 102 -9.72 -9.13 -18.32
C ASP A 102 -8.34 -9.53 -17.75
N GLU A 103 -7.72 -10.58 -18.31
CA GLU A 103 -6.34 -10.99 -17.99
C GLU A 103 -5.34 -9.87 -18.25
N VAL A 104 -5.39 -9.23 -19.43
CA VAL A 104 -4.49 -8.13 -19.80
C VAL A 104 -4.67 -6.93 -18.88
N LEU A 105 -5.92 -6.59 -18.52
CA LEU A 105 -6.21 -5.49 -17.58
C LEU A 105 -5.69 -5.80 -16.17
N LEU A 106 -5.85 -7.04 -15.71
CA LEU A 106 -5.32 -7.49 -14.42
C LEU A 106 -3.78 -7.46 -14.41
N GLU A 107 -3.15 -7.96 -15.47
CA GLU A 107 -1.70 -7.97 -15.61
C GLU A 107 -1.13 -6.54 -15.62
N ASP A 108 -1.69 -5.61 -16.42
CA ASP A 108 -1.28 -4.20 -16.44
C ASP A 108 -1.41 -3.55 -15.05
N ARG A 109 -2.54 -3.76 -14.36
CA ARG A 109 -2.72 -3.24 -12.99
C ARG A 109 -1.66 -3.78 -12.03
N LEU A 110 -1.35 -5.07 -12.09
CA LEU A 110 -0.36 -5.71 -11.21
C LEU A 110 1.07 -5.32 -11.56
N MET A 111 1.38 -5.08 -12.84
CA MET A 111 2.67 -4.50 -13.24
C MET A 111 2.82 -3.07 -12.70
N ARG A 112 1.77 -2.23 -12.79
CA ARG A 112 1.78 -0.90 -12.17
C ARG A 112 1.96 -0.99 -10.66
N ALA A 113 1.27 -1.91 -9.99
CA ALA A 113 1.44 -2.16 -8.56
C ALA A 113 2.89 -2.53 -8.24
N TYR A 114 3.49 -3.42 -9.02
CA TYR A 114 4.88 -3.84 -8.85
C TYR A 114 5.88 -2.67 -8.99
N VAL A 115 5.67 -1.78 -9.95
CA VAL A 115 6.58 -0.65 -10.24
C VAL A 115 6.34 0.53 -9.30
N ASN A 116 5.09 0.98 -9.17
CA ASN A 116 4.70 2.18 -8.41
C ASN A 116 4.54 1.91 -6.91
N GLY A 117 4.48 0.64 -6.52
CA GLY A 117 4.12 0.20 -5.17
C GLY A 117 2.61 0.01 -4.99
N TRP A 118 2.24 -0.67 -3.91
CA TRP A 118 0.86 -1.03 -3.62
C TRP A 118 0.49 -0.83 -2.15
N THR A 119 -0.82 -0.84 -1.89
CA THR A 119 -1.42 -0.95 -0.56
C THR A 119 -2.40 -2.12 -0.56
N VAL A 120 -2.53 -2.80 0.57
CA VAL A 120 -3.43 -3.95 0.69
C VAL A 120 -4.79 -3.45 1.14
N GLU A 121 -5.84 -3.77 0.37
CA GLU A 121 -7.22 -3.57 0.80
C GLU A 121 -7.51 -4.55 1.93
N LYS A 122 -7.64 -4.03 3.16
CA LYS A 122 -8.05 -4.85 4.30
C LYS A 122 -9.57 -5.03 4.21
N PRO A 123 -10.07 -6.28 4.17
CA PRO A 123 -11.51 -6.51 4.16
C PRO A 123 -12.13 -5.90 5.41
N LYS A 124 -13.25 -5.19 5.26
CA LYS A 124 -14.02 -4.70 6.40
C LYS A 124 -14.45 -5.91 7.24
N ARG A 125 -14.11 -5.90 8.52
CA ARG A 125 -14.53 -6.93 9.47
C ARG A 125 -15.49 -6.35 10.48
N TRP A 126 -16.43 -7.18 10.92
CA TRP A 126 -17.52 -6.81 11.81
C TRP A 126 -17.61 -7.80 12.95
N ASN A 127 -17.83 -7.29 14.17
CA ASN A 127 -18.36 -8.07 15.28
C ASN A 127 -19.87 -8.13 15.14
N VAL A 128 -20.44 -9.32 15.29
CA VAL A 128 -21.88 -9.53 15.14
C VAL A 128 -22.49 -9.91 16.48
N LYS A 129 -23.49 -9.16 16.91
CA LYS A 129 -24.15 -9.36 18.20
C LYS A 129 -25.21 -10.45 18.12
N VAL A 130 -25.33 -11.26 19.17
CA VAL A 130 -26.40 -12.25 19.29
C VAL A 130 -27.72 -11.52 19.62
N PRO A 131 -28.79 -11.69 18.81
CA PRO A 131 -30.08 -11.06 19.06
C PRO A 131 -30.65 -11.38 20.45
N HIS A 132 -31.37 -10.42 21.04
CA HIS A 132 -32.04 -10.57 22.34
C HIS A 132 -31.10 -10.89 23.52
N THR A 133 -29.80 -10.63 23.39
CA THR A 133 -28.82 -10.73 24.47
C THR A 133 -28.19 -9.38 24.78
N LYS A 134 -27.68 -9.21 26.01
CA LYS A 134 -27.09 -7.94 26.44
C LYS A 134 -25.68 -7.76 25.90
N ASP A 135 -24.81 -8.74 26.14
CA ASP A 135 -23.35 -8.66 25.89
C ASP A 135 -22.80 -9.96 25.27
N VAL A 136 -23.56 -10.61 24.39
CA VAL A 136 -23.11 -11.84 23.72
C VAL A 136 -22.89 -11.58 22.23
N TRP A 137 -21.77 -12.08 21.72
CA TRP A 137 -21.31 -11.88 20.36
C TRP A 137 -21.06 -13.23 19.69
N TYR A 138 -21.35 -13.32 18.40
CA TYR A 138 -20.93 -14.46 17.61
C TYR A 138 -19.41 -14.45 17.42
N TYR A 139 -18.82 -15.63 17.30
CA TYR A 139 -17.46 -15.82 16.83
C TYR A 139 -17.35 -17.16 16.11
N LYS A 140 -16.41 -17.26 15.17
CA LYS A 140 -16.09 -18.53 14.51
C LYS A 140 -15.00 -19.26 15.28
N SER A 141 -15.18 -20.55 15.53
CA SER A 141 -14.14 -21.42 16.08
C SER A 141 -13.02 -21.66 15.05
N LEU A 142 -11.92 -22.29 15.47
CA LEU A 142 -10.87 -22.71 14.54
C LEU A 142 -11.38 -23.75 13.52
N ASP A 143 -12.41 -24.51 13.89
CA ASP A 143 -13.03 -25.55 13.07
C ASP A 143 -14.13 -25.00 12.15
N GLY A 144 -14.42 -23.70 12.20
CA GLY A 144 -15.43 -23.05 11.36
C GLY A 144 -16.84 -23.04 11.93
N ASP A 145 -17.04 -23.55 13.15
CA ASP A 145 -18.34 -23.52 13.82
C ASP A 145 -18.70 -22.12 14.31
N LEU A 146 -19.97 -21.76 14.17
CA LEU A 146 -20.51 -20.53 14.72
C LEU A 146 -20.82 -20.72 16.21
N LEU A 147 -20.12 -19.99 17.07
CA LEU A 147 -20.26 -20.03 18.51
C LEU A 147 -20.61 -18.65 19.05
N ALA A 148 -21.05 -18.60 20.31
CA ALA A 148 -21.39 -17.37 21.01
C ALA A 148 -20.46 -17.19 22.21
N ILE A 149 -19.96 -15.98 22.42
CA ILE A 149 -19.11 -15.62 23.56
C ILE A 149 -19.70 -14.42 24.30
N CYS A 150 -19.68 -14.50 25.63
CA CYS A 150 -19.91 -13.36 26.51
C CYS A 150 -18.53 -12.85 26.96
N PRO A 151 -17.99 -11.76 26.38
CA PRO A 151 -16.63 -11.34 26.68
C PRO A 151 -16.61 -10.59 28.02
N ALA A 152 -16.26 -11.28 29.10
CA ALA A 152 -15.95 -10.62 30.37
C ALA A 152 -14.73 -9.68 30.24
N ASP A 153 -13.76 -10.04 29.38
CA ASP A 153 -12.47 -9.37 29.22
C ASP A 153 -12.35 -8.49 27.97
N LYS A 154 -13.49 -7.95 27.48
CA LYS A 154 -13.61 -6.93 26.40
C LYS A 154 -13.00 -7.25 25.02
N LYS A 155 -12.16 -8.27 24.84
CA LYS A 155 -11.58 -8.58 23.52
C LYS A 155 -12.56 -9.41 22.69
N LEU A 156 -13.30 -8.72 21.82
CA LEU A 156 -14.19 -9.33 20.84
C LEU A 156 -13.37 -10.15 19.83
N ARG A 157 -13.84 -11.37 19.55
CA ARG A 157 -13.15 -12.34 18.67
C ARG A 157 -13.86 -12.59 17.35
N GLY A 158 -15.11 -12.16 17.22
CA GLY A 158 -15.95 -12.42 16.05
C GLY A 158 -15.67 -11.46 14.92
N LYS A 159 -14.48 -11.49 14.31
CA LYS A 159 -14.19 -10.66 13.14
C LYS A 159 -14.71 -11.35 11.87
N PHE A 160 -15.90 -10.98 11.40
CA PHE A 160 -16.55 -11.55 10.22
C PHE A 160 -16.46 -10.62 9.00
N THR A 161 -16.22 -11.17 7.82
CA THR A 161 -16.45 -10.46 6.54
C THR A 161 -17.94 -10.47 6.18
N GLU A 162 -18.38 -9.61 5.24
CA GLU A 162 -19.79 -9.66 4.78
C GLU A 162 -20.18 -11.02 4.19
N ALA A 163 -19.28 -11.65 3.44
CA ALA A 163 -19.51 -12.99 2.90
C ALA A 163 -19.70 -14.05 4.01
N GLU A 164 -18.95 -13.94 5.12
CA GLU A 164 -19.12 -14.84 6.27
C GLU A 164 -20.44 -14.57 7.01
N ILE A 165 -20.84 -13.30 7.14
CA ILE A 165 -22.15 -12.94 7.72
C ILE A 165 -23.28 -13.56 6.90
N GLU A 166 -23.21 -13.49 5.58
CA GLU A 166 -24.17 -14.14 4.68
C GLU A 166 -24.15 -15.66 4.82
N HIS A 167 -22.96 -16.26 4.82
CA HIS A 167 -22.77 -17.71 4.97
C HIS A 167 -23.42 -18.27 6.24
N TYR A 168 -23.29 -17.55 7.36
CA TYR A 168 -23.86 -17.94 8.65
C TYR A 168 -25.32 -17.48 8.86
N GLY A 169 -25.93 -16.78 7.91
CA GLY A 169 -27.30 -16.30 8.04
C GLY A 169 -27.47 -15.18 9.07
N LEU A 170 -26.46 -14.33 9.24
CA LEU A 170 -26.40 -13.30 10.28
C LEU A 170 -26.72 -11.88 9.76
N GLN A 171 -27.34 -11.76 8.58
CA GLN A 171 -27.56 -10.48 7.91
C GLN A 171 -28.40 -9.50 8.75
N ASP A 172 -29.36 -10.01 9.51
CA ASP A 172 -30.28 -9.22 10.36
C ASP A 172 -29.72 -8.91 11.75
N CYS A 173 -28.52 -9.40 12.07
CA CYS A 173 -27.89 -9.16 13.37
C CYS A 173 -27.19 -7.80 13.43
N GLU A 174 -27.13 -7.20 14.62
CA GLU A 174 -26.41 -5.94 14.84
C GLU A 174 -24.91 -6.13 14.57
N LYS A 175 -24.36 -5.30 13.68
CA LYS A 175 -22.94 -5.32 13.28
C LYS A 175 -22.21 -4.13 13.91
N VAL A 176 -21.05 -4.39 14.49
CA VAL A 176 -20.13 -3.35 14.99
C VAL A 176 -18.81 -3.45 14.24
N TRP A 177 -18.41 -2.34 13.61
CA TRP A 177 -17.20 -2.29 12.81
C TRP A 177 -15.94 -2.53 13.66
N CYS A 178 -15.05 -3.40 13.17
CA CYS A 178 -13.77 -3.68 13.80
C CYS A 178 -12.67 -2.89 13.11
N ASP A 179 -12.19 -1.86 13.80
CA ASP A 179 -11.09 -1.04 13.30
C ASP A 179 -9.70 -1.60 13.65
N SER A 180 -9.63 -2.54 14.60
CA SER A 180 -8.37 -2.94 15.21
C SER A 180 -7.80 -4.24 14.64
N ASP A 181 -6.61 -4.12 14.07
CA ASP A 181 -5.60 -5.18 13.96
C ASP A 181 -4.77 -5.30 15.26
N ASP A 182 -5.43 -5.27 16.43
CA ASP A 182 -4.78 -5.53 17.74
C ASP A 182 -4.67 -7.03 18.07
#